data_AF-A0A4P5XK61-F1
#
_entry.id   AF-A0A4P5XK61-F1
#
_cell.length_a   1.000
_cell.length_b   1.000
_cell.length_c   1.000
_cell.angle_alpha   90.00
_cell.angle_beta   90.00
_cell.angle_gamma   90.00
#
_symmetry.space_group_name_H-M   'P 1'
#
loop_
_entity.id
_entity.type
_entity.pdbx_description
1 polymer ?
#
loop_
_entity_poly.entity_id
_entity_poly.type
_entity_poly.pdbx_seq_one_letter_code
_entity_poly.pdbx_strand_id
1 'polypeptide(L)'
;MPKPSKDDVERLSRGMPTRAKIGSRNTGHRLTQKERILFAAAQKQGFLKLPVTGIRSNVLNVYKLWCEAQGRECIVKGGPK
;
A
#
# COMPACT_ATOMS: atom_id res chain seq x y z
N MET A 1 -5.21 17.24 -5.50
CA MET A 1 -4.11 16.24 -5.58
C MET A 1 -4.48 15.23 -6.66
N PRO A 2 -3.59 14.88 -7.60
CA PRO A 2 -3.91 13.86 -8.60
C PRO A 2 -4.27 12.56 -7.89
N LYS A 3 -5.45 12.02 -8.16
CA LYS A 3 -5.86 10.72 -7.62
C LYS A 3 -4.83 9.68 -8.09
N PRO A 4 -4.16 8.97 -7.17
CA PRO A 4 -3.28 7.89 -7.57
C PRO A 4 -4.08 6.89 -8.39
N SER A 5 -3.53 6.38 -9.50
CA SER A 5 -4.18 5.28 -10.23
C SER A 5 -3.77 3.95 -9.63
N LYS A 6 -4.67 2.97 -9.68
CA LYS A 6 -4.43 1.62 -9.14
C LYS A 6 -3.17 0.98 -9.73
N ASP A 7 -2.97 1.17 -11.03
CA ASP A 7 -1.78 0.73 -11.77
C ASP A 7 -0.50 1.39 -11.26
N ASP A 8 -0.54 2.71 -11.00
CA ASP A 8 0.59 3.42 -10.43
C ASP A 8 0.92 2.89 -9.02
N VAL A 9 -0.08 2.61 -8.17
CA VAL A 9 0.16 2.06 -6.83
C VAL A 9 0.77 0.65 -6.90
N GLU A 10 0.33 -0.19 -7.85
CA GLU A 10 0.96 -1.49 -8.08
C GLU A 10 2.41 -1.34 -8.55
N ARG A 11 2.69 -0.44 -9.50
CA ARG A 11 4.05 -0.12 -9.94
C ARG A 11 4.92 0.36 -8.78
N LEU A 12 4.40 1.28 -7.97
CA LEU A 12 5.06 1.82 -6.78
C LEU A 12 5.42 0.71 -5.79
N SER A 13 4.47 -0.19 -5.51
CA SER A 13 4.67 -1.35 -4.62
C SER A 13 5.76 -2.31 -5.13
N ARG A 14 5.96 -2.36 -6.45
CA ARG A 14 6.97 -3.17 -7.12
C ARG A 14 8.33 -2.47 -7.22
N GLY A 15 8.42 -1.19 -6.88
CA GLY A 15 9.61 -0.36 -7.08
C GLY A 15 9.80 0.09 -8.53
N MET A 16 8.73 0.06 -9.34
CA MET A 16 8.74 0.57 -10.71
C MET A 16 8.39 2.06 -10.73
N PRO A 17 8.88 2.82 -11.72
CA PRO A 17 8.50 4.20 -11.91
C PRO A 17 6.99 4.32 -12.15
N THR A 18 6.35 5.24 -11.44
CA THR A 18 4.94 5.60 -11.63
C THR A 18 4.83 6.78 -12.59
N ARG A 19 3.73 6.84 -13.34
CA ARG A 19 3.45 7.96 -14.26
C ARG A 19 3.09 9.23 -13.49
N ALA A 20 2.37 9.06 -12.38
CA ALA A 20 2.05 10.13 -11.46
C ALA A 20 3.08 10.22 -10.33
N LYS A 21 3.27 11.42 -9.77
CA LYS A 21 4.14 11.67 -8.61
C LYS A 21 3.45 11.19 -7.33
N ILE A 22 3.23 9.88 -7.24
CA ILE A 22 2.53 9.23 -6.14
C ILE A 22 3.55 8.53 -5.22
N GLY A 23 3.48 8.84 -3.93
CA GLY A 23 4.43 8.36 -2.92
C GLY A 23 5.54 9.36 -2.57
N SER A 24 6.13 9.18 -1.38
CA SER A 24 7.22 10.00 -0.86
C SER A 24 8.59 9.51 -1.31
N ARG A 25 9.45 10.39 -1.83
CA ARG A 25 10.84 10.05 -2.17
C ARG A 25 11.67 9.59 -0.96
N ASN A 26 11.27 10.00 0.25
CA ASN A 26 11.91 9.62 1.51
C ASN A 26 11.49 8.22 2.01
N THR A 27 10.61 7.52 1.30
CA THR A 27 10.06 6.23 1.74
C THR A 27 10.31 5.17 0.68
N GLY A 28 10.99 4.10 1.04
CA GLY A 28 11.21 2.97 0.12
C GLY A 28 9.92 2.19 -0.13
N HIS A 29 9.23 2.45 -1.25
CA HIS A 29 7.91 1.85 -1.53
C HIS A 29 7.95 0.38 -1.97
N ARG A 30 9.14 -0.17 -2.19
CA ARG A 30 9.31 -1.56 -2.61
C ARG A 30 8.90 -2.49 -1.48
N LEU A 31 7.77 -3.17 -1.65
CA LEU A 31 7.29 -4.19 -0.72
C LEU A 31 8.14 -5.46 -0.84
N THR A 32 8.49 -6.04 0.31
CA THR A 32 9.05 -7.39 0.38
C THR A 32 8.02 -8.44 -0.03
N GLN A 33 8.43 -9.69 -0.23
CA GLN A 33 7.51 -10.77 -0.65
C GLN A 33 6.36 -10.97 0.35
N LYS A 34 6.64 -10.94 1.66
CA LYS A 34 5.62 -11.04 2.72
C LYS A 34 4.62 -9.90 2.66
N GLU A 35 5.10 -8.67 2.51
CA GLU A 35 4.24 -7.48 2.40
C GLU A 35 3.42 -7.48 1.12
N ARG A 36 3.96 -7.98 0.00
CA ARG A 36 3.19 -8.16 -1.25
C ARG A 36 2.05 -9.15 -1.07
N ILE A 37 2.27 -10.25 -0.36
CA ILE A 37 1.20 -11.23 -0.07
C ILE A 37 0.10 -10.57 0.75
N LEU A 38 0.47 -9.80 1.79
CA LEU A 38 -0.49 -9.07 2.61
C LEU A 38 -1.23 -8.00 1.80
N PHE A 39 -0.53 -7.27 0.95
CA PHE A 39 -1.12 -6.26 0.08
C PHE A 39 -2.07 -6.89 -0.94
N ALA A 40 -1.69 -7.98 -1.60
CA ALA A 40 -2.55 -8.72 -2.52
C ALA A 40 -3.79 -9.29 -1.81
N ALA A 41 -3.61 -9.85 -0.61
CA ALA A 41 -4.72 -10.29 0.23
C ALA A 41 -5.65 -9.12 0.59
N ALA A 42 -5.09 -7.95 0.93
CA ALA A 42 -5.83 -6.75 1.26
C ALA A 42 -6.63 -6.19 0.08
N GLN A 43 -6.07 -6.24 -1.13
CA GLN A 43 -6.79 -5.87 -2.35
C GLN A 43 -8.01 -6.78 -2.59
N LYS A 44 -7.87 -8.08 -2.28
CA LYS A 44 -8.95 -9.07 -2.46
C LYS A 44 -10.00 -9.00 -1.35
N GLN A 45 -9.57 -8.77 -0.11
CA GLN A 45 -10.45 -8.74 1.07
C GLN A 45 -11.07 -7.36 1.32
N GLY A 46 -10.46 -6.29 0.81
CA GLY A 46 -10.89 -4.92 1.07
C GLY A 46 -10.42 -4.35 2.41
N PHE A 47 -9.54 -5.04 3.14
CA PHE A 47 -8.90 -4.54 4.36
C PHE A 47 -7.47 -5.03 4.48
N LEU A 48 -6.55 -4.22 5.00
CA LEU A 48 -5.17 -4.61 5.26
C LEU A 48 -5.04 -5.26 6.63
N LYS A 49 -4.69 -6.55 6.67
CA LYS A 49 -4.37 -7.24 7.92
C LYS A 49 -2.89 -7.07 8.26
N LEU A 50 -2.58 -6.28 9.29
CA LEU A 50 -1.21 -6.13 9.77
C LEU A 50 -0.95 -7.12 10.91
N PRO A 51 0.01 -8.07 10.77
CA PRO A 51 0.55 -8.78 11.93
C PRO A 51 1.13 -7.80 12.95
N VAL A 52 1.04 -8.19 14.22
CA VAL A 52 1.31 -7.34 15.39
C VAL A 52 2.80 -6.97 15.53
N THR A 53 3.70 -7.66 14.83
CA THR A 53 5.16 -7.46 14.99
C THR A 53 5.90 -7.36 13.64
N GLY A 54 6.81 -6.38 13.55
CA GLY A 54 7.88 -6.34 12.55
C GLY A 54 7.52 -5.87 11.14
N ILE A 55 6.30 -5.37 10.89
CA ILE A 55 5.96 -4.80 9.58
C ILE A 55 6.36 -3.32 9.49
N ARG A 56 6.99 -2.98 8.36
CA ARG A 56 7.29 -1.61 7.98
C ARG A 56 6.02 -0.84 7.66
N SER A 57 5.95 0.42 8.05
CA SER A 57 4.87 1.36 7.73
C SER A 57 4.67 1.60 6.22
N ASN A 58 5.53 1.03 5.38
CA ASN A 58 5.46 1.14 3.92
C ASN A 58 4.23 0.43 3.34
N VAL A 59 3.90 -0.78 3.80
CA VAL A 59 2.71 -1.50 3.31
C VAL A 59 1.41 -0.74 3.64
N LEU A 60 1.40 -0.07 4.79
CA LEU A 60 0.33 0.83 5.21
C LEU A 60 0.18 2.02 4.26
N ASN A 61 1.29 2.70 3.94
CA ASN A 61 1.27 3.84 3.02
C ASN A 61 0.84 3.44 1.60
N VAL A 62 1.35 2.32 1.08
CA VAL A 62 0.95 1.79 -0.23
C VAL A 62 -0.54 1.44 -0.24
N TYR A 63 -1.05 0.84 0.85
CA TYR A 63 -2.46 0.50 0.96
C TYR A 63 -3.36 1.74 1.06
N LYS A 64 -2.97 2.77 1.82
CA LYS A 64 -3.67 4.07 1.85
C LYS A 64 -3.78 4.68 0.44
N LEU A 65 -2.68 4.72 -0.30
CA LEU A 65 -2.67 5.20 -1.68
C LEU A 65 -3.60 4.38 -2.58
N TRP A 66 -3.64 3.05 -2.37
CA TRP A 66 -4.55 2.18 -3.11
C TRP A 66 -6.02 2.45 -2.79
N CYS A 67 -6.36 2.69 -1.52
CA CYS A 67 -7.71 3.06 -1.10
C CYS A 67 -8.12 4.43 -1.66
N GLU A 68 -7.23 5.44 -1.60
CA GLU A 68 -7.45 6.74 -2.26
C GLU A 68 -7.64 6.58 -3.77
N ALA A 69 -6.86 5.72 -4.42
CA ALA A 69 -6.98 5.41 -5.84
C ALA A 69 -8.32 4.78 -6.21
N GLN A 70 -8.90 4.00 -5.30
CA GLN A 70 -10.21 3.37 -5.48
C GLN A 70 -11.37 4.23 -4.96
N GLY A 71 -11.10 5.33 -4.28
CA GLY A 71 -12.13 6.10 -3.55
C GLY A 71 -12.83 5.25 -2.49
N ARG A 72 -12.12 4.26 -1.91
CA ARG A 72 -12.64 3.33 -0.90
C ARG A 72 -12.11 3.69 0.48
N GLU A 73 -12.89 3.35 1.49
CA GLU A 73 -12.46 3.51 2.89
C GLU A 73 -11.25 2.62 3.18
N CYS A 74 -10.23 3.20 3.82
CA CYS A 74 -8.98 2.50 4.09
C CYS A 74 -9.06 1.73 5.40
N ILE A 75 -9.54 0.49 5.34
CA ILE A 75 -9.72 -0.36 6.52
C ILE A 75 -8.42 -1.11 6.79
N VAL A 76 -7.80 -0.83 7.94
CA VAL A 76 -6.63 -1.56 8.43
C VAL A 76 -7.02 -2.30 9.70
N LYS A 77 -6.84 -3.62 9.72
CA LYS A 77 -7.11 -4.48 10.87
C LYS A 77 -5.81 -5.03 11.43
N GLY A 78 -5.51 -4.66 12.67
CA GLY A 78 -4.26 -5.02 13.34
C GLY A 78 -3.24 -3.89 13.31
N GLY A 79 -2.43 -3.83 14.36
CA GLY A 79 -1.41 -2.84 14.66
C GLY A 79 -0.98 -3.04 16.13
N PRO A 80 0.24 -2.68 16.52
CA PRO A 80 0.62 -2.73 17.93
C PRO A 80 -0.36 -1.85 18.72
N LYS A 81 -0.92 -2.43 19.79
CA LYS A 81 -1.74 -1.71 20.77
C LYS A 81 -0.86 -0.75 21.55
#